data_AF-A0A3M3Z6U2-F1
#
_entry.id   AF-A0A3M3Z6U2-F1
#
_cell.length_a   1.000
_cell.length_b   1.000
_cell.length_c   1.000
_cell.angle_alpha   90.00
_cell.angle_beta   90.00
_cell.angle_gamma   90.00
#
_symmetry.space_group_name_H-M   'P 1'
#
loop_
_entity.id
_entity.type
_entity.pdbx_description
1 polymer ?
#
loop_
_entity_poly.entity_id
_entity_poly.type
_entity_poly.pdbx_seq_one_letter_code
_entity_poly.pdbx_strand_id
1 'polypeptide(L)'
;MSLEHGAIFYMDVNYSGEGYAYEESVIQNNLPPALNDRFRSVDIKPRSKVYAWRHYGDGFDQYYDFDVSQPDIQSVGGVSTILVAPKDSALFAIRLVGQAGDDRKYHAFVRTFTITNPKEIESGSGYEIVGLIPIDGRDYVTDIIIFDAGDIPVLHGAVYVRYDVSKKTLLSTIYSELFPIGELEFNKVSDYQFDLKIISIPGVLGARSVDFKMLKEQLS
;
A
#
# COMPACT_ATOMS: atom_id res chain seq x y z
N MET A 1 22.91 -15.14 -11.99
CA MET A 1 22.37 -13.77 -12.11
C MET A 1 22.84 -12.98 -10.90
N SER A 2 23.56 -11.87 -11.07
CA SER A 2 23.89 -10.98 -9.96
C SER A 2 22.90 -9.82 -9.96
N LEU A 3 21.90 -9.88 -9.09
CA LEU A 3 21.06 -8.73 -8.76
C LEU A 3 21.92 -7.70 -7.99
N GLU A 4 21.96 -6.45 -8.44
CA GLU A 4 22.58 -5.36 -7.67
C GLU A 4 21.65 -4.91 -6.52
N HIS A 5 20.34 -4.86 -6.79
CA HIS A 5 19.27 -4.64 -5.82
C HIS A 5 18.25 -5.79 -5.89
N GLY A 6 17.61 -6.13 -4.78
CA GLY A 6 16.60 -7.18 -4.70
C GLY A 6 16.95 -8.28 -3.69
N ALA A 7 16.34 -9.45 -3.88
CA ALA A 7 16.60 -10.64 -3.07
C ALA A 7 16.59 -11.92 -3.94
N ILE A 8 17.34 -12.93 -3.51
CA ILE A 8 17.30 -14.27 -4.09
C ILE A 8 16.85 -15.24 -3.01
N PHE A 9 15.72 -15.90 -3.24
CA PHE A 9 15.20 -16.93 -2.36
C PHE A 9 15.64 -18.32 -2.82
N TYR A 10 16.01 -19.17 -1.89
CA TYR A 10 16.59 -20.48 -2.16
C TYR A 10 15.75 -21.61 -1.57
N MET A 11 15.71 -22.73 -2.28
CA MET A 11 14.97 -23.93 -1.88
C MET A 11 15.59 -24.68 -0.69
N ASP A 12 16.88 -24.46 -0.41
CA ASP A 12 17.59 -25.05 0.72
C ASP A 12 18.18 -23.96 1.64
N VAL A 13 18.64 -24.38 2.83
CA VAL A 13 19.33 -23.50 3.79
C VAL A 13 20.70 -23.08 3.26
N ASN A 14 21.29 -22.06 3.88
CA ASN A 14 22.62 -21.51 3.58
C ASN A 14 22.80 -21.09 2.11
N TYR A 15 21.74 -20.52 1.51
CA TYR A 15 21.75 -19.97 0.15
C TYR A 15 22.08 -21.02 -0.93
N SER A 16 21.60 -22.24 -0.73
CA SER A 16 21.88 -23.40 -1.60
C SER A 16 20.63 -23.93 -2.30
N GLY A 17 20.82 -24.84 -3.25
CA GLY A 17 19.73 -25.35 -4.09
C GLY A 17 19.31 -24.36 -5.17
N GLU A 18 18.10 -24.53 -5.70
CA GLU A 18 17.57 -23.66 -6.74
C GLU A 18 17.22 -22.26 -6.19
N GLY A 19 17.66 -21.21 -6.90
CA GLY A 19 17.51 -19.82 -6.49
C GLY A 19 16.57 -19.04 -7.40
N TYR A 20 15.72 -18.22 -6.79
CA TYR A 20 14.67 -17.43 -7.44
C TYR A 20 14.88 -15.96 -7.14
N ALA A 21 15.16 -15.19 -8.17
CA ALA A 21 15.46 -13.77 -8.10
C ALA A 21 14.17 -12.93 -8.09
N TYR A 22 14.11 -11.98 -7.16
CA TYR A 22 13.02 -10.99 -7.06
C TYR A 22 13.61 -9.60 -6.95
N GLU A 23 13.20 -8.73 -7.88
CA GLU A 23 13.55 -7.31 -7.87
C GLU A 23 12.72 -6.54 -6.85
N GLU A 24 13.19 -5.35 -6.49
CA GLU A 24 12.42 -4.43 -5.67
C GLU A 24 11.09 -4.07 -6.35
N SER A 25 10.02 -4.08 -5.58
CA SER A 25 8.66 -3.81 -6.02
C SER A 25 7.91 -3.03 -4.94
N VAL A 26 6.83 -2.37 -5.34
CA VAL A 26 5.86 -1.72 -4.45
C VAL A 26 4.59 -2.56 -4.26
N ILE A 27 4.47 -3.67 -4.99
CA ILE A 27 3.34 -4.59 -4.97
C ILE A 27 3.80 -5.93 -4.40
N GLN A 28 3.00 -6.48 -3.48
CA GLN A 28 3.19 -7.83 -2.97
C GLN A 28 3.13 -8.85 -4.11
N ASN A 29 4.12 -9.75 -4.15
CA ASN A 29 4.15 -10.88 -5.05
C ASN A 29 3.63 -12.12 -4.33
N ASN A 30 2.45 -12.58 -4.73
CA ASN A 30 2.00 -13.93 -4.37
C ASN A 30 2.90 -14.93 -5.08
N LEU A 31 3.55 -15.80 -4.30
CA LEU A 31 4.39 -16.84 -4.86
C LEU A 31 3.51 -17.81 -5.67
N PRO A 32 3.97 -18.27 -6.85
CA PRO A 32 3.30 -19.35 -7.57
C PRO A 32 3.08 -20.57 -6.67
N PRO A 33 2.00 -21.37 -6.88
CA PRO A 33 1.73 -22.54 -6.05
C PRO A 33 2.90 -23.54 -5.95
N ALA A 34 3.74 -23.62 -6.98
CA ALA A 34 4.93 -24.47 -7.00
C ALA A 34 6.06 -23.99 -6.06
N LEU A 35 6.07 -22.70 -5.71
CA LEU A 35 7.07 -22.06 -4.84
C LEU A 35 6.54 -21.80 -3.43
N ASN A 36 5.22 -21.96 -3.22
CA ASN A 36 4.59 -21.74 -1.94
C ASN A 36 5.17 -22.64 -0.84
N ASP A 37 5.57 -22.05 0.28
CA ASP A 37 6.18 -22.71 1.44
C ASP A 37 7.50 -23.46 1.15
N ARG A 38 8.10 -23.23 -0.02
CA ARG A 38 9.29 -23.98 -0.46
C ARG A 38 10.61 -23.33 -0.06
N PHE A 39 10.65 -22.01 0.11
CA PHE A 39 11.90 -21.31 0.42
C PHE A 39 12.41 -21.61 1.84
N ARG A 40 13.73 -21.69 1.96
CA ARG A 40 14.45 -22.08 3.19
C ARG A 40 15.57 -21.13 3.55
N SER A 41 16.05 -20.31 2.61
CA SER A 41 16.94 -19.19 2.90
C SER A 41 16.73 -18.04 1.90
N VAL A 42 17.20 -16.85 2.24
CA VAL A 42 17.10 -15.67 1.38
C VAL A 42 18.37 -14.82 1.44
N ASP A 43 18.99 -14.59 0.29
CA ASP A 43 20.10 -13.65 0.13
C ASP A 43 19.54 -12.27 -0.27
N ILE A 44 19.70 -11.26 0.59
CA ILE A 44 19.16 -9.92 0.41
C ILE A 44 20.30 -8.97 0.05
N LYS A 45 20.13 -8.21 -1.04
CA LYS A 45 21.17 -7.27 -1.47
C LYS A 45 21.27 -6.07 -0.51
N PRO A 46 22.45 -5.44 -0.38
CA PRO A 46 22.73 -4.49 0.72
C PRO A 46 21.77 -3.30 0.86
N ARG A 47 21.10 -2.92 -0.24
CA ARG A 47 20.16 -1.78 -0.29
C ARG A 47 18.69 -2.19 -0.28
N SER A 48 18.41 -3.47 -0.11
CA SER A 48 17.07 -4.02 -0.16
C SER A 48 16.68 -4.63 1.19
N LYS A 49 15.39 -4.89 1.35
CA LYS A 49 14.81 -5.67 2.45
C LYS A 49 13.64 -6.47 1.93
N VAL A 50 13.19 -7.42 2.74
CA VAL A 50 12.09 -8.33 2.42
C VAL A 50 11.04 -8.26 3.51
N TYR A 51 9.80 -8.09 3.10
CA TYR A 51 8.63 -8.42 3.91
C TYR A 51 8.07 -9.75 3.42
N ALA A 52 7.81 -10.68 4.33
CA ALA A 52 7.32 -12.02 4.01
C ALA A 52 6.10 -12.39 4.84
N TRP A 53 5.07 -12.94 4.18
CA TRP A 53 3.82 -13.40 4.80
C TRP A 53 3.68 -14.92 4.63
N ARG A 54 3.03 -15.56 5.61
CA ARG A 54 2.91 -17.03 5.67
C ARG A 54 1.85 -17.55 4.73
N HIS A 55 0.72 -16.87 4.64
CA HIS A 55 -0.42 -17.30 3.86
C HIS A 55 -0.83 -16.22 2.85
N TYR A 56 -1.45 -16.67 1.76
CA TYR A 56 -2.08 -15.75 0.82
C TYR A 56 -3.18 -14.96 1.52
N GLY A 57 -3.16 -13.64 1.34
CA GLY A 57 -4.15 -12.76 1.94
C GLY A 57 -3.97 -12.55 3.45
N ASP A 58 -2.84 -12.97 4.04
CA ASP A 58 -2.45 -12.49 5.36
C ASP A 58 -2.45 -10.95 5.33
N GLY A 59 -3.07 -10.36 6.34
CA GLY A 59 -3.15 -8.91 6.48
C GLY A 59 -1.78 -8.26 6.71
N PHE A 60 -1.77 -6.93 6.66
CA PHE A 60 -0.59 -6.12 6.94
C PHE A 60 0.03 -6.34 8.33
N ASP A 61 -0.70 -6.91 9.28
CA ASP A 61 -0.26 -7.07 10.67
C ASP A 61 0.55 -8.35 10.95
N GLN A 62 0.68 -9.26 9.97
CA GLN A 62 1.28 -10.58 10.18
C GLN A 62 2.39 -10.89 9.17
N TYR A 63 3.47 -10.09 9.18
CA TYR A 63 4.64 -10.31 8.34
C TYR A 63 5.94 -10.45 9.13
N TYR A 64 6.93 -11.03 8.46
CA TYR A 64 8.32 -11.06 8.86
C TYR A 64 9.10 -10.00 8.09
N ASP A 65 9.89 -9.22 8.81
CA ASP A 65 10.84 -8.25 8.27
C ASP A 65 12.23 -8.92 8.22
N PHE A 66 12.86 -8.90 7.05
CA PHE A 66 14.26 -9.26 6.88
C PHE A 66 15.01 -8.11 6.23
N ASP A 67 15.89 -7.47 6.97
CA ASP A 67 16.75 -6.39 6.50
C ASP A 67 18.20 -6.83 6.19
N VAL A 68 18.50 -8.12 6.41
CA VAL A 68 19.76 -8.80 6.12
C VAL A 68 19.50 -10.23 5.64
N SER A 69 20.44 -10.78 4.85
CA SER A 69 20.37 -12.17 4.37
C SER A 69 20.18 -13.16 5.52
N GLN A 70 19.27 -14.11 5.32
CA GLN A 70 18.92 -15.14 6.29
C GLN A 70 19.34 -16.51 5.76
N PRO A 71 20.31 -17.19 6.40
CA PRO A 71 20.74 -18.52 5.96
C PRO A 71 19.70 -19.60 6.27
N ASP A 72 18.74 -19.32 7.14
CA ASP A 72 17.65 -20.23 7.49
C ASP A 72 16.40 -19.41 7.85
N ILE A 73 15.32 -19.62 7.10
CA ILE A 73 13.99 -19.02 7.36
C ILE A 73 12.93 -20.08 7.70
N GLN A 74 13.32 -21.29 8.08
CA GLN A 74 12.37 -22.37 8.40
C GLN A 74 11.45 -22.03 9.59
N SER A 75 11.91 -21.20 10.52
CA SER A 75 11.11 -20.67 11.64
C SER A 75 9.91 -19.83 11.19
N VAL A 76 9.96 -19.29 9.96
CA VAL A 76 8.84 -18.59 9.34
C VAL A 76 7.69 -19.55 9.03
N GLY A 77 7.93 -20.86 8.93
CA GLY A 77 6.84 -21.84 8.77
C GLY A 77 6.23 -21.90 7.37
N GLY A 78 6.95 -21.40 6.36
CA GLY A 78 6.48 -21.31 4.98
C GLY A 78 6.10 -19.89 4.60
N VAL A 79 6.53 -19.45 3.42
CA VAL A 79 6.24 -18.12 2.88
C VAL A 79 5.36 -18.31 1.65
N SER A 80 4.24 -17.57 1.60
CA SER A 80 3.30 -17.55 0.47
C SER A 80 3.37 -16.25 -0.33
N THR A 81 3.67 -15.14 0.33
CA THR A 81 3.66 -13.80 -0.27
C THR A 81 4.90 -13.03 0.17
N ILE A 82 5.50 -12.29 -0.76
CA ILE A 82 6.70 -11.50 -0.49
C ILE A 82 6.60 -10.08 -1.06
N LEU A 83 7.28 -9.14 -0.44
CA LEU A 83 7.56 -7.83 -1.00
C LEU A 83 9.04 -7.53 -0.79
N VAL A 84 9.77 -7.42 -1.88
CA VAL A 84 11.16 -6.94 -1.85
C VAL A 84 11.12 -5.43 -2.03
N ALA A 85 11.70 -4.69 -1.11
CA ALA A 85 11.60 -3.23 -1.07
C ALA A 85 12.98 -2.59 -0.89
N PRO A 86 13.16 -1.31 -1.28
CA PRO A 86 14.32 -0.54 -0.86
C PRO A 86 14.42 -0.50 0.67
N LYS A 87 15.64 -0.68 1.20
CA LYS A 87 15.92 -0.76 2.65
C LYS A 87 15.51 0.52 3.38
N ASP A 88 15.65 1.66 2.72
CA ASP A 88 15.33 3.01 3.18
C ASP A 88 13.88 3.42 2.88
N SER A 89 12.94 2.47 2.79
CA SER A 89 11.52 2.76 2.60
C SER A 89 10.66 2.19 3.74
N ALA A 90 9.55 2.83 4.04
CA ALA A 90 8.53 2.34 4.96
C ALA A 90 7.28 1.90 4.20
N LEU A 91 6.62 0.86 4.70
CA LEU A 91 5.34 0.45 4.17
C LEU A 91 4.29 1.55 4.38
N PHE A 92 3.38 1.71 3.43
CA PHE A 92 2.19 2.53 3.57
C PHE A 92 0.96 1.76 3.14
N ALA A 93 0.04 1.54 4.09
CA ALA A 93 -1.16 0.76 3.88
C ALA A 93 -2.42 1.54 4.22
N ILE A 94 -3.45 1.33 3.41
CA ILE A 94 -4.77 1.93 3.58
C ILE A 94 -5.82 0.83 3.63
N ARG A 95 -6.82 1.02 4.50
CA ARG A 95 -8.08 0.29 4.48
C ARG A 95 -9.21 1.25 4.12
N LEU A 96 -10.01 0.89 3.13
CA LEU A 96 -11.22 1.64 2.80
C LEU A 96 -12.36 1.22 3.73
N VAL A 97 -12.88 2.17 4.50
CA VAL A 97 -14.02 1.99 5.39
C VAL A 97 -15.24 2.62 4.72
N GLY A 98 -16.24 1.80 4.41
CA GLY A 98 -17.49 2.23 3.78
C GLY A 98 -18.29 3.22 4.63
N GLN A 99 -19.32 3.81 4.03
CA GLN A 99 -20.20 4.74 4.71
C GLN A 99 -21.03 4.03 5.79
N ALA A 100 -21.08 4.62 6.99
CA ALA A 100 -21.85 4.03 8.09
C ALA A 100 -23.35 3.97 7.74
N GLY A 101 -23.96 2.80 7.94
CA GLY A 101 -25.38 2.57 7.64
C GLY A 101 -25.69 2.40 6.15
N ASP A 102 -24.68 2.22 5.31
CA ASP A 102 -24.80 1.97 3.88
C ASP A 102 -24.09 0.67 3.50
N ASP A 103 -24.85 -0.30 2.99
CA ASP A 103 -24.34 -1.62 2.62
C ASP A 103 -23.75 -1.65 1.19
N ARG A 104 -23.73 -0.52 0.49
CA ARG A 104 -23.11 -0.42 -0.83
C ARG A 104 -21.60 -0.68 -0.73
N LYS A 105 -21.11 -1.45 -1.69
CA LYS A 105 -19.68 -1.63 -1.89
C LYS A 105 -19.11 -0.43 -2.63
N TYR A 106 -18.09 0.17 -2.05
CA TYR A 106 -17.28 1.20 -2.66
C TYR A 106 -15.90 0.62 -2.95
N HIS A 107 -15.20 1.19 -3.93
CA HIS A 107 -13.79 0.93 -4.12
C HIS A 107 -13.04 2.24 -4.34
N ALA A 108 -11.73 2.19 -4.22
CA ALA A 108 -10.88 3.34 -4.42
C ALA A 108 -9.65 2.98 -5.25
N PHE A 109 -9.28 3.88 -6.15
CA PHE A 109 -7.95 3.91 -6.72
C PHE A 109 -7.07 4.84 -5.90
N VAL A 110 -6.02 4.27 -5.33
CA VAL A 110 -5.02 4.99 -4.55
C VAL A 110 -3.71 5.02 -5.32
N ARG A 111 -3.14 6.20 -5.49
CA ARG A 111 -1.85 6.39 -6.17
C ARG A 111 -0.91 7.26 -5.35
N THR A 112 0.04 6.63 -4.68
CA THR A 112 1.20 7.32 -4.09
C THR A 112 2.26 7.57 -5.15
N PHE A 113 3.07 8.63 -5.00
CA PHE A 113 4.18 8.98 -5.90
C PHE A 113 5.07 7.80 -6.32
N THR A 114 5.24 6.79 -5.45
CA THR A 114 6.10 5.63 -5.69
C THR A 114 5.47 4.50 -6.50
N ILE A 115 4.17 4.55 -6.80
CA ILE A 115 3.47 3.51 -7.56
C ILE A 115 3.09 3.98 -8.98
N THR A 116 3.56 3.24 -9.99
CA THR A 116 3.28 3.53 -11.40
C THR A 116 1.81 3.33 -11.73
N ASN A 117 1.23 2.24 -11.24
CA ASN A 117 -0.19 1.91 -11.37
C ASN A 117 -0.89 2.16 -10.04
N PRO A 118 -2.08 2.79 -10.05
CA PRO A 118 -2.88 2.92 -8.84
C PRO A 118 -3.23 1.53 -8.29
N LYS A 119 -3.24 1.42 -6.96
CA LYS A 119 -3.74 0.24 -6.26
C LYS A 119 -5.23 0.39 -6.04
N GLU A 120 -6.00 -0.59 -6.48
CA GLU A 120 -7.41 -0.71 -6.16
C GLU A 120 -7.60 -1.31 -4.76
N ILE A 121 -8.47 -0.71 -3.96
CA ILE A 121 -8.86 -1.20 -2.63
C ILE A 121 -10.37 -1.18 -2.49
N GLU A 122 -10.95 -2.22 -1.88
CA GLU A 122 -12.40 -2.36 -1.70
C GLU A 122 -12.83 -2.03 -0.26
N SER A 123 -14.03 -1.46 -0.11
CA SER A 123 -14.61 -1.19 1.20
C SER A 123 -14.97 -2.48 1.93
N GLY A 124 -14.61 -2.58 3.21
CA GLY A 124 -14.86 -3.78 4.02
C GLY A 124 -13.80 -4.87 3.91
N SER A 125 -12.78 -4.67 3.06
CA SER A 125 -11.57 -5.49 3.00
C SER A 125 -10.55 -5.05 4.07
N GLY A 126 -9.46 -5.80 4.19
CA GLY A 126 -8.35 -5.50 5.10
C GLY A 126 -7.49 -4.30 4.65
N TYR A 127 -6.35 -4.12 5.31
CA TYR A 127 -5.34 -3.16 4.88
C TYR A 127 -4.61 -3.67 3.64
N GLU A 128 -4.48 -2.81 2.63
CA GLU A 128 -3.75 -3.06 1.40
C GLU A 128 -2.52 -2.13 1.32
N ILE A 129 -1.40 -2.66 0.84
CA ILE A 129 -0.20 -1.84 0.60
C ILE A 129 -0.45 -0.98 -0.64
N VAL A 130 -0.44 0.34 -0.44
CA VAL A 130 -0.68 1.34 -1.49
C VAL A 130 0.58 2.14 -1.84
N GLY A 131 1.69 1.87 -1.15
CA GLY A 131 2.97 2.46 -1.50
C GLY A 131 4.10 2.09 -0.56
N LEU A 132 5.30 2.48 -0.99
CA LEU A 132 6.51 2.52 -0.19
C LEU A 132 6.93 3.99 -0.04
N ILE A 133 7.04 4.48 1.18
CA ILE A 133 7.40 5.87 1.49
C ILE A 133 8.89 5.92 1.82
N PRO A 134 9.72 6.65 1.05
CA PRO A 134 11.13 6.84 1.38
C PRO A 134 11.33 7.45 2.78
N ILE A 135 12.38 6.99 3.47
CA ILE A 135 12.78 7.45 4.81
C ILE A 135 13.70 8.67 4.66
N ASP A 136 13.24 9.70 3.93
CA ASP A 136 13.99 10.93 3.66
C ASP A 136 13.34 12.19 4.25
N GLY A 137 12.20 12.03 4.92
CA GLY A 137 11.45 13.10 5.59
C GLY A 137 10.66 14.00 4.64
N ARG A 138 10.61 13.69 3.34
CA ARG A 138 9.82 14.46 2.37
C ARG A 138 8.36 14.05 2.38
N ASP A 139 7.50 15.00 2.03
CA ASP A 139 6.07 14.75 1.83
C ASP A 139 5.81 14.20 0.42
N TYR A 140 5.15 13.05 0.36
CA TYR A 140 4.74 12.38 -0.86
C TYR A 140 3.22 12.47 -1.01
N VAL A 141 2.78 13.04 -2.14
CA VAL A 141 1.36 13.10 -2.48
C VAL A 141 0.82 11.71 -2.76
N THR A 142 -0.36 11.43 -2.22
CA THR A 142 -1.16 10.24 -2.48
C THR A 142 -2.53 10.68 -2.97
N ASP A 143 -2.80 10.41 -4.24
CA ASP A 143 -4.06 10.67 -4.91
C ASP A 143 -5.07 9.55 -4.61
N ILE A 144 -6.33 9.91 -4.39
CA ILE A 144 -7.39 9.02 -3.95
C ILE A 144 -8.66 9.33 -4.74
N ILE A 145 -9.14 8.36 -5.50
CA ILE A 145 -10.43 8.45 -6.21
C ILE A 145 -11.34 7.35 -5.66
N ILE A 146 -12.51 7.73 -5.14
CA ILE A 146 -13.54 6.78 -4.67
C ILE A 146 -14.57 6.57 -5.77
N PHE A 147 -14.95 5.32 -5.98
CA PHE A 147 -15.99 4.89 -6.89
C PHE A 147 -17.14 4.26 -6.10
N ASP A 148 -18.37 4.49 -6.59
CA ASP A 148 -19.54 3.78 -6.09
C ASP A 148 -19.68 2.38 -6.70
N ALA A 149 -20.75 1.66 -6.32
CA ALA A 149 -21.03 0.32 -6.80
C ALA A 149 -21.30 0.22 -8.31
N GLY A 150 -21.49 1.36 -9.00
CA GLY A 150 -21.67 1.43 -10.44
C GLY A 150 -20.40 1.80 -11.20
N ASP A 151 -19.24 1.77 -10.54
CA ASP A 151 -17.94 2.20 -11.06
C ASP A 151 -17.91 3.69 -11.47
N ILE A 152 -18.76 4.51 -10.84
CA ILE A 152 -18.79 5.95 -11.09
C ILE A 152 -17.90 6.64 -10.06
N PRO A 153 -16.93 7.48 -10.47
CA PRO A 153 -16.12 8.26 -9.53
C PRO A 153 -17.02 9.29 -8.83
N VAL A 154 -17.04 9.24 -7.50
CA VAL A 154 -17.92 10.06 -6.66
C VAL A 154 -17.18 11.02 -5.75
N LEU A 155 -15.93 10.71 -5.37
CA LEU A 155 -15.06 11.58 -4.59
C LEU A 155 -13.65 11.51 -5.13
N HIS A 156 -12.95 12.64 -5.05
CA HIS A 156 -11.54 12.76 -5.39
C HIS A 156 -10.86 13.62 -4.33
N GLY A 157 -9.68 13.20 -3.88
CA GLY A 157 -8.86 14.01 -3.02
C GLY A 157 -7.42 13.51 -2.95
N ALA A 158 -6.59 14.24 -2.20
CA ALA A 158 -5.20 13.88 -1.99
C ALA A 158 -4.78 14.10 -0.54
N VAL A 159 -3.88 13.25 -0.07
CA VAL A 159 -3.20 13.37 1.22
C VAL A 159 -1.69 13.38 1.01
N TYR A 160 -0.96 14.07 1.87
CA TYR A 160 0.50 14.05 1.87
C TYR A 160 0.99 13.14 2.99
N VAL A 161 1.91 12.24 2.69
CA VAL A 161 2.44 11.27 3.63
C VAL A 161 3.95 11.38 3.68
N ARG A 162 4.53 11.38 4.88
CA ARG A 162 5.98 11.36 5.08
C ARG A 162 6.37 10.43 6.22
N TYR A 163 7.61 9.96 6.17
CA TYR A 163 8.21 9.24 7.29
C TYR A 163 8.83 10.20 8.31
N ASP A 164 8.46 10.05 9.57
CA ASP A 164 9.07 10.74 10.71
C ASP A 164 10.11 9.81 11.37
N VAL A 165 11.40 10.15 11.19
CA VAL A 165 12.52 9.35 11.70
C VAL A 165 12.55 9.28 13.22
N SER A 166 12.18 10.36 13.90
CA SER A 166 12.22 10.46 15.36
C SER A 166 11.17 9.55 16.00
N LYS A 167 9.98 9.49 15.39
CA LYS A 167 8.85 8.68 15.86
C LYS A 167 8.80 7.29 15.22
N LYS A 168 9.65 7.01 14.23
CA LYS A 168 9.72 5.77 13.44
C LYS A 168 8.39 5.38 12.79
N THR A 169 7.70 6.36 12.23
CA THR A 169 6.29 6.22 11.88
C THR A 169 5.91 7.11 10.69
N LEU A 170 4.79 6.83 10.03
CA LEU A 170 4.25 7.74 9.01
C LEU A 170 3.40 8.83 9.65
N LEU A 171 3.50 10.04 9.09
CA LEU A 171 2.62 11.16 9.36
C LEU A 171 1.88 11.52 8.09
N SER A 172 0.64 11.99 8.24
CA SER A 172 -0.17 12.51 7.14
C SER A 172 -0.51 13.98 7.35
N THR A 173 -0.48 14.75 6.27
CA THR A 173 -0.93 16.15 6.22
C THR A 173 -2.09 16.24 5.23
N ILE A 174 -3.18 16.86 5.66
CA ILE A 174 -4.40 17.06 4.87
C ILE A 174 -4.55 18.56 4.61
N TYR A 175 -4.78 18.92 3.35
CA TYR A 175 -5.10 20.28 2.93
C TYR A 175 -6.56 20.32 2.48
N SER A 176 -7.36 21.24 3.03
CA SER A 176 -8.80 21.35 2.74
C SER A 176 -9.11 21.63 1.27
N GLU A 177 -8.14 22.21 0.54
CA GLU A 177 -8.27 22.51 -0.88
C GLU A 177 -8.13 21.26 -1.76
N LEU A 178 -7.54 20.19 -1.23
CA LEU A 178 -7.19 18.98 -1.97
C LEU A 178 -7.89 17.73 -1.45
N PHE A 179 -8.48 17.78 -0.25
CA PHE A 179 -9.15 16.65 0.36
C PHE A 179 -10.58 17.04 0.74
N PRO A 180 -11.61 16.28 0.35
CA PRO A 180 -13.01 16.64 0.58
C PRO A 180 -13.39 16.39 2.06
N ILE A 181 -13.08 17.37 2.91
CA ILE A 181 -13.36 17.33 4.34
C ILE A 181 -14.88 17.41 4.58
N GLY A 182 -15.41 16.40 5.26
CA GLY A 182 -16.85 16.23 5.52
C GLY A 182 -17.45 15.07 4.72
N GLU A 183 -16.84 14.73 3.59
CA GLU A 183 -17.15 13.54 2.80
C GLU A 183 -16.19 12.40 3.09
N LEU A 184 -14.91 12.69 3.32
CA LEU A 184 -13.88 11.73 3.68
C LEU A 184 -13.19 12.07 5.00
N GLU A 185 -12.71 11.03 5.67
CA GLU A 185 -11.74 11.13 6.76
C GLU A 185 -10.53 10.24 6.44
N PHE A 186 -9.34 10.71 6.79
CA PHE A 186 -8.11 9.95 6.67
C PHE A 186 -7.39 9.91 8.02
N ASN A 187 -7.48 8.75 8.69
CA ASN A 187 -7.10 8.60 10.09
C ASN A 187 -5.97 7.59 10.23
N LYS A 188 -4.91 7.98 10.94
CA LYS A 188 -3.84 7.04 11.27
C LYS A 188 -4.30 6.06 12.34
N VAL A 189 -4.06 4.76 12.11
CA VAL A 189 -4.43 3.67 13.04
C VAL A 189 -3.19 3.11 13.75
N SER A 190 -2.10 2.90 13.02
CA SER A 190 -0.82 2.44 13.56
C SER A 190 0.35 3.07 12.80
N ASP A 191 1.58 2.60 12.98
CA ASP A 191 2.76 3.27 12.43
C ASP A 191 2.74 3.42 10.90
N TYR A 192 2.13 2.46 10.21
CA TYR A 192 2.12 2.35 8.75
C TYR A 192 0.71 2.16 8.14
N GLN A 193 -0.33 2.19 8.98
CA GLN A 193 -1.71 1.89 8.60
C GLN A 193 -2.63 3.09 8.79
N PHE A 194 -3.47 3.34 7.79
CA PHE A 194 -4.44 4.43 7.79
C PHE A 194 -5.81 3.93 7.35
N ASP A 195 -6.85 4.40 8.04
CA ASP A 195 -8.22 4.23 7.59
C ASP A 195 -8.59 5.42 6.70
N LEU A 196 -9.05 5.11 5.48
CA LEU A 196 -9.73 6.04 4.60
C LEU A 196 -11.23 5.76 4.74
N LYS A 197 -11.95 6.66 5.39
CA LYS A 197 -13.36 6.46 5.74
C LYS A 197 -14.26 7.38 4.93
N ILE A 198 -15.30 6.79 4.34
CA ILE A 198 -16.37 7.53 3.68
C ILE A 198 -17.36 7.99 4.75
N ILE A 199 -17.48 9.30 4.93
CA ILE A 199 -18.47 9.91 5.82
C ILE A 199 -19.77 10.13 5.07
N SER A 200 -19.69 10.67 3.86
CA SER A 200 -20.84 10.90 3.01
C SER A 200 -20.45 10.92 1.54
N ILE A 201 -21.34 10.44 0.66
CA ILE A 201 -21.22 10.57 -0.79
C ILE A 201 -22.15 11.67 -1.29
N PRO A 202 -21.64 12.74 -1.93
CA PRO A 202 -22.46 13.75 -2.57
C PRO A 202 -23.40 13.13 -3.61
N GLY A 203 -24.71 13.33 -3.48
CA GLY A 203 -25.67 13.06 -4.55
C GLY A 203 -26.50 11.77 -4.49
N VAL A 204 -26.50 11.01 -3.39
CA VAL A 204 -27.50 9.92 -3.22
C VAL A 204 -28.87 10.46 -2.78
N LEU A 205 -28.92 11.74 -2.36
CA LEU A 205 -30.10 12.60 -2.38
C LEU A 205 -29.68 13.99 -2.87
N GLY A 206 -29.90 14.27 -4.15
CA GLY A 206 -29.72 15.61 -4.74
C GLY A 206 -28.31 15.89 -5.24
N ALA A 207 -28.06 15.54 -6.50
CA ALA A 207 -26.89 16.01 -7.24
C ALA A 207 -26.80 17.55 -7.15
N ARG A 208 -25.70 18.08 -6.60
CA ARG A 208 -25.31 19.46 -6.90
C ARG A 208 -24.78 19.46 -8.33
N SER A 209 -25.49 20.13 -9.23
CA SER A 209 -24.99 20.42 -10.57
C SER A 209 -23.66 21.16 -10.46
N VAL A 210 -22.60 20.62 -11.06
CA VAL A 210 -21.38 21.37 -11.29
C VAL A 210 -21.72 22.53 -12.23
N ASP A 211 -21.64 23.76 -11.73
CA ASP A 211 -21.80 24.95 -12.56
C ASP A 211 -20.50 25.19 -13.34
N PHE A 212 -20.46 24.68 -14.57
CA PHE A 212 -19.33 24.84 -15.49
C PHE A 212 -19.02 26.30 -15.87
N LYS A 213 -19.85 27.27 -15.43
CA LYS A 213 -19.61 28.69 -15.66
C LYS A 213 -18.43 29.21 -14.82
N MET A 214 -18.28 28.76 -13.57
CA MET A 214 -17.13 29.14 -12.72
C MET A 214 -15.79 28.62 -13.24
N LEU A 215 -15.77 27.45 -13.88
CA LEU A 215 -14.57 26.84 -14.44
C LEU A 215 -14.01 27.60 -15.66
N LYS A 216 -14.86 28.32 -16.40
CA LYS A 216 -14.42 29.14 -17.53
C LYS A 216 -13.85 30.49 -17.11
N GLU A 217 -14.36 31.09 -16.02
CA GLU A 217 -13.90 32.40 -15.55
C GLU A 217 -12.55 32.34 -14.82
N GLN A 218 -12.13 31.17 -14.32
CA GLN A 218 -10.80 30.99 -13.72
C GLN A 218 -9.70 30.64 -14.73
N LEU A 219 -10.07 30.38 -16.00
CA LEU A 219 -9.15 30.01 -17.07
C LEU A 219 -9.03 31.08 -18.17
N SER A 220 -9.58 32.27 -17.94
CA SER A 220 -9.48 33.47 -18.79
C SER A 220 -8.79 34.60 -18.04
#